data_AF-A0A969K0F4-F1
#
_entry.id   AF-A0A969K0F4-F1
#
_cell.length_a   1.000
_cell.length_b   1.000
_cell.length_c   1.000
_cell.angle_alpha   90.00
_cell.angle_beta   90.00
_cell.angle_gamma   90.00
#
_symmetry.space_group_name_H-M   'P 1'
#
loop_
_entity.id
_entity.type
_entity.pdbx_description
1 polymer ?
#
loop_
_entity_poly.entity_id
_entity_poly.type
_entity_poly.pdbx_seq_one_letter_code
_entity_poly.pdbx_strand_id
1 'polypeptide(L)'
;MSSEDCFTVTREVEFPLRATQHPLPSGQIFQSFGSHFTYRVVGPCCRLFDREELPWPCCRLQWHGKEPSWRRIGKRFVVDLATQNSPSYAVEIVGQEYSGEPIVLTLYAVKLPQSIREWWHSKRMRDER
;
A
#
# COMPACT_ATOMS: atom_id res chain seq x y z
N MET A 1 -0.16 31.94 -38.05
CA MET A 1 -1.19 30.91 -37.86
C MET A 1 -0.44 29.70 -37.31
N SER A 2 -0.18 29.70 -36.01
CA SER A 2 -1.02 29.04 -34.98
C SER A 2 -0.96 27.53 -35.17
N SER A 3 -0.62 26.70 -34.19
CA SER A 3 -0.58 26.92 -32.75
C SER A 3 0.09 25.69 -32.13
N GLU A 4 0.91 25.97 -31.12
CA GLU A 4 0.89 25.31 -29.81
C GLU A 4 1.39 23.86 -29.68
N ASP A 5 2.48 23.81 -28.90
CA ASP A 5 3.00 22.71 -28.12
C ASP A 5 1.93 21.76 -27.59
N CYS A 6 2.15 20.46 -27.78
CA CYS A 6 1.62 19.46 -26.87
C CYS A 6 2.80 18.67 -26.30
N PHE A 7 3.52 19.31 -25.38
CA PHE A 7 4.31 18.62 -24.37
C PHE A 7 3.37 17.77 -23.53
N THR A 8 3.28 16.48 -23.83
CA THR A 8 2.98 15.47 -22.81
C THR A 8 4.23 14.65 -22.62
N VAL A 9 5.15 15.19 -21.81
CA VAL A 9 6.11 14.37 -21.09
C VAL A 9 5.31 13.57 -20.08
N THR A 10 4.80 12.41 -20.51
CA THR A 10 4.53 11.33 -19.58
C THR A 10 5.89 10.96 -18.99
N ARG A 11 6.15 11.45 -17.78
CA ARG A 11 7.23 10.91 -16.94
C ARG A 11 6.88 9.44 -16.70
N GLU A 12 7.33 8.57 -17.58
CA GLU A 12 7.53 7.18 -17.26
C GLU A 12 8.61 7.18 -16.18
N VAL A 13 8.18 7.06 -14.92
CA VAL A 13 9.07 6.66 -13.85
C VAL A 13 9.43 5.23 -14.18
N GLU A 14 10.54 5.07 -14.90
CA GLU A 14 11.14 3.78 -15.21
C GLU A 14 11.55 3.14 -13.88
N PHE A 15 10.65 2.31 -13.33
CA PHE A 15 10.97 1.48 -12.18
C PHE A 15 12.02 0.46 -12.63
N PRO A 16 13.21 0.42 -12.02
CA PRO A 16 14.30 -0.40 -12.51
C PRO A 16 13.86 -1.87 -12.57
N LEU A 17 14.05 -2.47 -13.75
CA LEU A 17 13.78 -3.86 -14.14
C LEU A 17 14.62 -4.88 -13.34
N ARG A 18 14.53 -4.88 -12.02
CA ARG A 18 14.61 -6.12 -11.27
C ARG A 18 13.18 -6.54 -11.10
N ALA A 19 12.79 -7.66 -11.70
CA ALA A 19 11.49 -8.27 -11.50
C ALA A 19 11.27 -8.53 -9.99
N THR A 20 10.85 -7.50 -9.26
CA THR A 20 10.38 -7.61 -7.90
C THR A 20 9.03 -8.26 -8.02
N GLN A 21 9.05 -9.59 -7.88
CA GLN A 21 7.97 -10.53 -8.07
C GLN A 21 6.85 -10.25 -7.06
N HIS A 22 6.12 -9.15 -7.26
CA HIS A 22 4.89 -8.89 -6.55
C HIS A 22 3.79 -9.79 -7.17
N PRO A 23 2.95 -10.45 -6.35
CA PRO A 23 2.03 -11.48 -6.82
C PRO A 23 1.13 -11.09 -7.99
N LEU A 24 0.69 -9.83 -8.07
CA LEU A 24 -0.18 -9.33 -9.13
C LEU A 24 0.49 -8.18 -9.91
N PRO A 25 0.69 -8.28 -11.24
CA PRO A 25 1.14 -7.16 -12.05
C PRO A 25 0.13 -6.02 -12.14
N SER A 26 0.62 -4.81 -12.42
CA SER A 26 -0.21 -3.67 -12.79
C SER A 26 -1.08 -4.00 -14.01
N GLY A 27 -2.32 -3.51 -14.00
CA GLY A 27 -3.35 -3.82 -14.99
C GLY A 27 -4.09 -5.13 -14.75
N GLN A 28 -3.61 -6.01 -13.85
CA GLN A 28 -4.31 -7.26 -13.57
C GLN A 28 -5.70 -6.98 -13.00
N ILE A 29 -6.69 -7.72 -13.52
CA ILE A 29 -8.06 -7.67 -13.04
C ILE A 29 -8.36 -8.92 -12.19
N PHE A 30 -8.98 -8.72 -11.03
CA PHE A 30 -9.43 -9.79 -10.16
C PHE A 30 -10.75 -9.43 -9.46
N GLN A 31 -11.44 -10.43 -8.92
CA GLN A 31 -12.73 -10.24 -8.26
C GLN A 31 -12.61 -10.38 -6.74
N SER A 32 -13.49 -9.68 -6.01
CA SER A 32 -13.67 -9.88 -4.58
C SER A 32 -14.14 -11.31 -4.26
N PHE A 33 -13.87 -11.79 -3.05
CA PHE A 33 -14.51 -13.01 -2.55
C PHE A 33 -16.02 -12.78 -2.48
N GLY A 34 -16.79 -13.46 -3.33
CA GLY A 34 -18.22 -13.24 -3.52
C GLY A 34 -18.59 -12.52 -4.83
N SER A 35 -17.61 -12.14 -5.66
CA SER A 35 -17.79 -11.56 -7.00
C SER A 35 -18.67 -10.31 -7.06
N HIS A 36 -18.79 -9.57 -5.95
CA HIS A 36 -19.54 -8.31 -5.88
C HIS A 36 -18.79 -7.14 -6.53
N PHE A 37 -17.46 -7.18 -6.52
CA PHE A 37 -16.61 -6.13 -7.07
C PHE A 37 -15.53 -6.72 -7.97
N THR A 38 -15.22 -5.99 -9.04
CA THR A 38 -14.11 -6.28 -9.93
C THR A 38 -13.07 -5.18 -9.77
N TYR A 39 -11.83 -5.55 -9.47
CA TYR A 39 -10.74 -4.63 -9.21
C TYR A 39 -9.70 -4.71 -10.32
N ARG A 40 -9.18 -3.55 -10.74
CA ARG A 40 -7.98 -3.43 -11.59
C ARG A 40 -6.81 -2.94 -10.75
N VAL A 41 -5.69 -3.65 -10.78
CA VAL A 41 -4.46 -3.26 -10.08
C VAL A 41 -3.85 -2.05 -10.78
N VAL A 42 -3.63 -0.96 -10.05
CA VAL A 42 -2.81 0.18 -10.51
C VAL A 42 -1.34 -0.12 -10.23
N GLY A 43 -1.03 -0.59 -9.02
CA GLY A 43 0.33 -1.00 -8.64
C GLY A 43 0.46 -1.39 -7.16
N PRO A 44 1.62 -1.95 -6.77
CA PRO A 44 1.92 -2.26 -5.37
C PRO A 44 2.05 -0.98 -4.55
N CYS A 45 1.55 -0.98 -3.31
CA CYS A 45 1.65 0.19 -2.44
C CYS A 45 1.86 -0.17 -0.96
N CYS A 46 2.45 0.74 -0.21
CA CYS A 46 2.62 0.61 1.24
C CYS A 46 1.64 1.55 1.94
N ARG A 47 0.77 1.00 2.80
CA ARG A 47 -0.17 1.79 3.59
C ARG A 47 0.48 2.24 4.89
N LEU A 48 0.46 3.55 5.13
CA LEU A 48 0.79 4.15 6.42
C LEU A 48 -0.49 4.69 7.04
N PHE A 49 -0.64 4.49 8.34
CA PHE A 49 -1.71 5.08 9.12
C PHE A 49 -1.14 6.23 9.94
N ASP A 50 -1.80 7.39 9.93
CA ASP A 50 -1.54 8.40 10.95
C ASP A 50 -2.13 7.88 12.28
N ARG A 51 -1.29 7.85 13.31
CA ARG A 51 -1.68 7.46 14.66
C ARG A 51 -2.87 8.27 15.19
N GLU A 52 -3.02 9.53 14.76
CA GLU A 52 -4.11 10.41 15.20
C GLU A 52 -5.47 10.06 14.56
N GLU A 53 -5.46 9.43 13.39
CA GLU A 53 -6.66 9.08 12.62
C GLU A 53 -7.20 7.68 12.96
N LEU A 54 -6.41 6.85 13.63
CA LEU A 54 -6.82 5.49 13.94
C LEU A 54 -7.85 5.45 15.09
N PRO A 55 -8.96 4.70 14.94
CA PRO A 55 -9.97 4.58 15.98
C PRO A 55 -9.36 3.93 17.23
N TRP A 56 -9.54 4.59 18.37
CA TRP A 56 -9.16 4.08 19.69
C TRP A 56 -9.81 2.69 19.88
N PRO A 57 -9.07 1.55 19.86
CA PRO A 57 -7.96 1.21 20.76
C PRO A 57 -6.74 0.57 20.07
N CYS A 58 -6.55 0.71 18.75
CA CYS A 58 -5.48 0.03 18.01
C CYS A 58 -4.06 0.38 18.51
N CYS A 59 -3.86 1.55 19.12
CA CYS A 59 -2.63 1.92 19.82
C CYS A 59 -2.39 0.99 21.02
N ARG A 60 -3.43 0.55 21.74
CA ARG A 60 -3.31 -0.28 22.95
C ARG A 60 -2.75 -1.69 22.68
N LEU A 61 -2.94 -2.23 21.46
CA LEU A 61 -2.45 -3.57 21.09
C LEU A 61 -0.91 -3.65 21.09
N GLN A 62 -0.21 -2.56 20.76
CA GLN A 62 1.24 -2.47 20.98
C GLN A 62 1.59 -2.07 22.42
N TRP A 63 0.75 -1.28 23.09
CA TRP A 63 1.08 -0.65 24.38
C TRP A 63 0.62 -1.41 25.64
N HIS A 64 0.04 -2.61 25.53
CA HIS A 64 -0.35 -3.48 26.65
C HIS A 64 -0.93 -2.75 27.89
N GLY A 65 -1.83 -1.78 27.67
CA GLY A 65 -2.64 -1.19 28.75
C GLY A 65 -2.46 0.31 29.01
N LYS A 66 -1.26 0.79 29.35
CA LYS A 66 -1.03 2.18 29.79
C LYS A 66 -0.55 3.07 28.65
N GLU A 67 -1.22 4.21 28.47
CA GLU A 67 -0.86 5.17 27.43
C GLU A 67 0.57 5.71 27.66
N PRO A 68 1.46 5.61 26.67
CA PRO A 68 2.79 6.16 26.78
C PRO A 68 2.73 7.67 27.00
N SER A 69 3.55 8.19 27.92
CA SER A 69 3.79 9.64 28.02
C SER A 69 4.32 10.17 26.68
N TRP A 70 4.24 11.48 26.42
CA TRP A 70 4.64 12.06 25.11
C TRP A 70 6.05 11.65 24.64
N ARG A 71 6.96 11.36 25.58
CA ARG A 71 8.32 10.84 25.30
C ARG A 71 8.38 9.38 24.85
N ARG A 72 7.31 8.60 25.09
CA ARG A 72 7.15 7.19 24.71
C ARG A 72 6.19 7.02 23.52
N ILE A 73 5.59 8.10 23.04
CA ILE A 73 4.77 8.08 21.84
C ILE A 73 5.73 7.78 20.68
N GLY A 74 5.57 6.61 20.06
CA GLY A 74 6.38 6.16 18.94
C GLY A 74 6.20 7.02 17.68
N LYS A 75 6.44 6.43 16.51
CA LYS A 75 6.33 7.15 15.23
C LYS A 75 4.89 7.60 14.97
N ARG A 76 4.74 8.81 14.38
CA ARG A 76 3.44 9.35 13.97
C ARG A 76 2.76 8.48 12.91
N PHE A 77 3.50 8.10 11.88
CA PHE A 77 3.04 7.18 10.85
C PHE A 77 3.42 5.75 11.21
N VAL A 78 2.41 4.89 11.31
CA VAL A 78 2.56 3.47 11.60
C VAL A 78 2.26 2.68 10.33
N VAL A 79 3.19 1.81 9.94
CA VAL A 79 3.00 0.93 8.78
C VAL A 79 1.87 -0.05 9.06
N ASP A 80 1.03 -0.33 8.06
CA ASP A 80 0.02 -1.38 8.14
C ASP A 80 0.67 -2.74 8.46
N LEU A 81 0.37 -3.30 9.63
CA LEU A 81 0.93 -4.58 10.07
C LEU A 81 0.54 -5.75 9.16
N ALA A 82 -0.56 -5.63 8.39
CA ALA A 82 -0.95 -6.66 7.44
C ALA A 82 0.09 -6.83 6.31
N THR A 83 0.80 -5.75 5.97
CA THR A 83 1.87 -5.74 4.95
C THR A 83 3.09 -6.56 5.35
N GLN A 84 3.21 -6.94 6.63
CA GLN A 84 4.25 -7.86 7.10
C GLN A 84 4.13 -9.24 6.43
N ASN A 85 2.91 -9.68 6.10
CA ASN A 85 2.65 -11.03 5.60
C ASN A 85 1.84 -11.08 4.31
N SER A 86 1.19 -9.99 3.90
CA SER A 86 0.28 -9.96 2.76
C SER A 86 0.57 -8.72 1.91
N PRO A 87 0.47 -8.78 0.57
CA PRO A 87 0.69 -7.61 -0.28
C PRO A 87 -0.48 -6.63 -0.21
N SER A 88 -0.18 -5.36 -0.45
CA SER A 88 -1.17 -4.29 -0.60
C SER A 88 -1.05 -3.63 -1.98
N TYR A 89 -2.18 -3.32 -2.60
CA TYR A 89 -2.24 -2.75 -3.94
C TYR A 89 -3.15 -1.55 -3.96
N ALA A 90 -2.77 -0.53 -4.73
CA ALA A 90 -3.70 0.47 -5.20
C ALA A 90 -4.53 -0.16 -6.32
N VAL A 91 -5.85 -0.11 -6.19
CA VAL A 91 -6.79 -0.72 -7.14
C VAL A 91 -7.93 0.24 -7.47
N GLU A 92 -8.46 0.08 -8.68
CA GLU A 92 -9.64 0.77 -9.16
C GLU A 92 -10.80 -0.22 -9.29
N ILE A 93 -12.02 0.23 -9.00
CA ILE A 93 -13.22 -0.59 -9.18
C ILE A 93 -13.68 -0.47 -10.64
N VAL A 94 -13.75 -1.60 -11.34
CA VAL A 94 -14.16 -1.67 -12.74
C VAL A 94 -15.66 -1.93 -12.84
N GLY A 95 -16.35 -1.19 -13.70
CA GLY A 95 -17.74 -1.48 -14.10
C GLY A 95 -18.83 -0.81 -13.27
N GLN A 96 -18.48 -0.11 -12.19
CA GLN A 96 -19.34 0.95 -11.66
C GLN A 96 -18.94 2.26 -12.37
N GLU A 97 -19.84 3.23 -12.50
CA GLU A 97 -19.53 4.62 -12.93
C GLU A 97 -18.66 5.36 -11.88
N TYR A 98 -17.72 4.64 -11.28
CA TYR A 98 -16.82 5.12 -10.28
C TYR A 98 -15.61 5.72 -11.00
N SER A 99 -15.71 7.01 -11.32
CA SER A 99 -14.59 7.87 -11.70
C SER A 99 -13.76 8.30 -10.48
N GLY A 100 -13.66 7.44 -9.47
CA GLY A 100 -13.12 7.80 -8.16
C GLY A 100 -11.63 7.53 -8.02
N GLU A 101 -11.08 8.06 -6.93
CA GLU A 101 -9.69 7.86 -6.52
C GLU A 101 -9.37 6.38 -6.29
N PRO A 102 -8.16 5.91 -6.66
CA PRO A 102 -7.72 4.55 -6.35
C PRO A 102 -7.83 4.24 -4.86
N ILE A 103 -8.33 3.05 -4.55
CA ILE A 103 -8.42 2.56 -3.17
C ILE A 103 -7.28 1.59 -2.86
N VAL A 104 -6.89 1.50 -1.59
CA VAL A 104 -5.87 0.54 -1.16
C VAL A 104 -6.53 -0.75 -0.69
N LEU A 105 -6.17 -1.86 -1.32
CA LEU A 105 -6.63 -3.19 -0.96
C LEU A 105 -5.47 -4.08 -0.50
N THR A 106 -5.60 -4.67 0.68
CA THR A 106 -4.67 -5.67 1.21
C THR A 106 -5.21 -7.07 0.96
N LEU A 107 -4.44 -7.91 0.26
CA LEU A 107 -4.88 -9.26 -0.13
C LEU A 107 -4.52 -10.30 0.94
N TYR A 108 -5.33 -10.38 1.99
CA TYR A 108 -5.08 -11.26 3.14
C TYR A 108 -4.97 -12.76 2.78
N ALA A 109 -5.58 -13.19 1.68
CA ALA A 109 -5.50 -14.55 1.17
C ALA A 109 -4.13 -14.89 0.56
N VAL A 110 -3.36 -13.88 0.14
CA VAL A 110 -2.04 -14.05 -0.47
C VAL A 110 -0.98 -13.86 0.61
N LYS A 111 -0.23 -14.92 0.91
CA LYS A 111 0.90 -14.85 1.85
C LYS A 111 2.21 -14.61 1.12
N LEU A 112 2.94 -13.60 1.55
CA LEU A 112 4.25 -13.25 1.01
C LEU A 112 5.31 -14.28 1.47
N PRO A 113 6.08 -14.89 0.55
CA PRO A 113 7.28 -15.65 0.91
C PRO A 113 8.30 -14.76 1.62
N GLN A 114 9.13 -15.38 2.46
CA GLN A 114 10.07 -14.65 3.32
C GLN A 114 10.99 -13.72 2.54
N SER A 115 11.46 -14.12 1.35
CA SER A 115 12.35 -13.35 0.49
C SER A 115 11.77 -12.00 0.05
N ILE A 116 10.44 -11.89 -0.09
CA ILE A 116 9.80 -10.65 -0.57
C ILE A 116 9.19 -9.81 0.56
N ARG A 117 9.03 -10.36 1.77
CA ARG A 117 8.48 -9.63 2.92
C ARG A 117 9.28 -8.38 3.25
N GLU A 118 10.60 -8.43 3.12
CA GLU A 118 11.47 -7.29 3.44
C GLU A 118 11.27 -6.10 2.49
N TRP A 119 10.86 -6.38 1.25
CA TRP A 119 10.50 -5.34 0.29
C TRP A 119 9.21 -4.63 0.70
N TRP A 120 8.21 -5.39 1.16
CA TRP A 120 6.90 -4.87 1.59
C TRP A 120 6.92 -4.22 2.98
N HIS A 121 7.68 -4.80 3.90
CA HIS A 121 7.71 -4.39 5.31
C HIS A 121 9.07 -4.71 5.95
N SER A 122 9.99 -3.74 5.92
CA SER A 122 11.25 -3.84 6.67
C SER A 122 11.12 -3.26 8.08
N LYS A 123 11.52 -4.05 9.08
CA LYS A 123 11.64 -3.57 10.49
C LYS A 123 12.97 -2.85 10.76
N ARG A 124 13.99 -3.09 9.94
CA ARG A 124 15.32 -2.51 10.12
C ARG A 124 15.43 -1.23 9.30
N MET A 125 15.50 -0.10 9.97
CA MET A 125 16.34 1.00 9.48
C MET A 125 17.76 0.42 9.45
N ARG A 126 18.36 0.24 8.27
CA ARG A 126 19.81 0.05 8.23
C ARG A 126 20.39 1.36 8.74
N ASP A 127 20.91 1.32 9.96
CA ASP A 127 21.73 2.40 10.50
C ASP A 127 23.02 2.37 9.68
N GLU A 128 23.02 3.07 8.55
CA GLU A 128 24.22 3.34 7.77
C GLU A 128 25.02 4.37 8.57
N ARG A 129 25.83 3.85 9.50
CA ARG A 129 26.96 4.58 10.10
C ARG A 129 28.10 4.65 9.09
#